data_AF-A0A4R9ADY2-F1
#
_entry.id   AF-A0A4R9ADY2-F1
#
_cell.length_a   1.000
_cell.length_b   1.000
_cell.length_c   1.000
_cell.angle_alpha   90.00
_cell.angle_beta   90.00
_cell.angle_gamma   90.00
#
_symmetry.space_group_name_H-M   'P 1'
#
loop_
_entity.id
_entity.type
_entity.pdbx_description
1 polymer ?
#
loop_
_entity_poly.entity_id
_entity_poly.type
_entity_poly.pdbx_seq_one_letter_code
_entity_poly.pdbx_strand_id
1 'polypeptide(L)'
;MPIEVEQGRRPASAREITILGRVTEPRIYTLSDDLQLGLALAEAADAISSARFTALDLIVTTKPDRTPVTDADQAVERAIRALLAEHRPDDGILGEEFGTAGSTARQWIIDPIDGTAGFLRGIPIWATLIALAVDGVPVLGVVSAPALGKRWWAAAGSGAWSIDTTQADVAPTRLRVSGIETLAEASISYGSLQQWDQAGHLDELVTLSRQVWRTRAYGDMWSYMLLAEGHLDVAGEFDLQPYDMAALAPIVQEAGGTFTSVDGQPGPWHGSVLATNGLLHAATLAVLNPALGSRQVSWRQN
;
A
#
# COMPACT_ATOMS: atom_id res chain seq x y z
N MET A 1 -89.94 -3.21 -12.92
CA MET A 1 -89.88 -2.61 -14.28
C MET A 1 -90.04 -1.11 -14.15
N PRO A 2 -89.27 -0.26 -14.84
CA PRO A 2 -87.98 -0.46 -15.56
C PRO A 2 -86.81 0.27 -14.81
N ILE A 3 -85.57 -0.23 -14.77
CA ILE A 3 -84.43 -0.11 -15.71
C ILE A 3 -84.17 1.32 -16.20
N GLU A 4 -83.08 1.92 -15.72
CA GLU A 4 -82.07 2.56 -16.60
C GLU A 4 -80.71 2.59 -15.90
N VAL A 5 -79.70 2.13 -16.64
CA VAL A 5 -78.29 1.99 -16.26
C VAL A 5 -77.56 3.14 -16.94
N GLU A 6 -76.92 4.03 -16.19
CA GLU A 6 -76.07 5.08 -16.77
C GLU A 6 -74.59 4.86 -16.42
N GLN A 7 -73.79 4.94 -17.48
CA GLN A 7 -72.42 4.47 -17.59
C GLN A 7 -71.39 5.41 -16.96
N GLY A 8 -70.29 4.79 -16.54
CA GLY A 8 -69.21 5.42 -15.78
C GLY A 8 -68.47 6.56 -16.48
N ARG A 9 -68.15 7.58 -15.68
CA ARG A 9 -67.19 8.64 -15.98
C ARG A 9 -65.82 8.25 -15.42
N ARG A 10 -64.86 7.95 -16.32
CA ARG A 10 -63.44 7.84 -15.96
C ARG A 10 -62.86 9.25 -15.71
N PRO A 11 -62.08 9.50 -14.65
CA PRO A 11 -61.35 10.74 -14.50
C PRO A 11 -60.14 10.78 -15.44
N ALA A 12 -59.78 12.00 -15.83
CA ALA A 12 -58.76 12.34 -16.81
C ALA A 12 -57.36 11.82 -16.44
N SER A 13 -56.64 11.39 -17.47
CA SER A 13 -55.24 10.97 -17.44
C SER A 13 -54.33 12.06 -16.85
N ALA A 14 -53.66 11.75 -15.75
CA ALA A 14 -52.46 12.46 -15.33
C ALA A 14 -51.36 12.17 -16.37
N ARG A 15 -50.79 13.23 -16.96
CA ARG A 15 -49.63 13.12 -17.84
C ARG A 15 -48.42 12.70 -17.00
N GLU A 16 -47.92 11.49 -17.22
CA GLU A 16 -46.58 11.09 -16.79
C GLU A 16 -45.55 11.95 -17.54
N ILE A 17 -44.86 12.80 -16.80
CA ILE A 17 -43.60 13.40 -17.26
C ILE A 17 -42.51 12.39 -16.89
N THR A 18 -42.22 11.47 -17.80
CA THR A 18 -41.09 10.56 -17.69
C THR A 18 -39.81 11.36 -17.93
N ILE A 19 -39.16 11.81 -16.87
CA ILE A 19 -37.76 12.23 -16.93
C ILE A 19 -36.95 10.94 -17.05
N LEU A 20 -36.45 10.65 -18.25
CA LEU A 20 -35.47 9.59 -18.51
C LEU A 20 -34.12 9.97 -17.88
N GLY A 21 -34.03 9.92 -16.56
CA GLY A 21 -32.76 9.77 -15.87
C GLY A 21 -32.32 8.33 -16.08
N ARG A 22 -31.25 8.12 -16.85
CA ARG A 22 -30.57 6.82 -16.86
C ARG A 22 -30.15 6.54 -15.42
N VAL A 23 -30.83 5.62 -14.76
CA VAL A 23 -30.28 4.95 -13.59
C VAL A 23 -29.11 4.13 -14.15
N THR A 24 -27.90 4.66 -14.05
CA THR A 24 -26.70 3.85 -14.25
C THR A 24 -26.71 2.79 -13.17
N GLU A 25 -26.85 1.52 -13.55
CA GLU A 25 -26.68 0.41 -12.62
C GLU A 25 -25.32 0.56 -11.91
N PRO A 26 -25.24 0.25 -10.61
CA PRO A 26 -23.98 0.31 -9.89
C PRO A 26 -22.98 -0.59 -10.59
N ARG A 27 -21.84 -0.01 -11.01
CA ARG A 27 -20.74 -0.79 -11.59
C ARG A 27 -20.14 -1.64 -10.47
N ILE A 28 -20.30 -2.95 -10.56
CA ILE A 28 -19.68 -3.89 -9.64
C ILE A 28 -18.38 -4.37 -10.28
N TYR A 29 -17.25 -4.03 -9.66
CA TYR A 29 -15.93 -4.48 -10.07
C TYR A 29 -15.49 -5.64 -9.18
N THR A 30 -14.93 -6.69 -9.78
CA THR A 30 -14.30 -7.75 -8.99
C THR A 30 -12.91 -7.30 -8.53
N LEU A 31 -12.40 -7.92 -7.47
CA LEU A 31 -11.03 -7.66 -7.02
C LEU A 31 -9.98 -8.02 -8.09
N SER A 32 -10.30 -8.98 -8.98
CA SER A 32 -9.45 -9.30 -10.14
C SER A 32 -9.44 -8.15 -11.15
N ASP A 33 -10.59 -7.52 -11.43
CA ASP A 33 -10.65 -6.36 -12.33
C ASP A 33 -9.88 -5.17 -11.75
N ASP A 34 -9.96 -4.98 -10.43
CA ASP A 34 -9.22 -3.95 -9.73
C ASP A 34 -7.71 -4.24 -9.75
N LEU A 35 -7.29 -5.49 -9.55
CA LEU A 35 -5.87 -5.85 -9.63
C LEU A 35 -5.31 -5.63 -11.05
N GLN A 36 -6.06 -6.00 -12.09
CA GLN A 36 -5.64 -5.75 -13.49
C GLN A 36 -5.51 -4.24 -13.76
N LEU A 37 -6.43 -3.42 -13.23
CA LEU A 37 -6.29 -1.98 -13.31
C LEU A 37 -5.04 -1.49 -12.56
N GLY A 38 -4.80 -1.95 -11.33
CA GLY A 38 -3.60 -1.60 -10.56
C GLY A 38 -2.29 -1.89 -11.31
N LEU A 39 -2.22 -3.03 -12.01
CA LEU A 39 -1.07 -3.37 -12.85
C LEU A 39 -0.94 -2.43 -14.07
N ALA A 40 -2.05 -2.08 -14.73
CA ALA A 40 -2.03 -1.12 -15.84
C ALA A 40 -1.64 0.30 -15.39
N LEU A 41 -2.06 0.71 -14.20
CA LEU A 41 -1.65 1.98 -13.59
C LEU A 41 -0.14 1.99 -13.32
N ALA A 42 0.42 0.88 -12.81
CA ALA A 42 1.86 0.72 -12.62
C ALA A 42 2.64 0.80 -13.95
N GLU A 43 2.13 0.21 -15.04
CA GLU A 43 2.75 0.33 -16.36
C GLU A 43 2.79 1.78 -16.87
N ALA A 44 1.69 2.52 -16.68
CA ALA A 44 1.64 3.93 -17.02
C ALA A 44 2.63 4.76 -16.17
N ALA A 45 2.74 4.45 -14.87
CA ALA A 45 3.68 5.09 -13.97
C ALA A 45 5.13 4.81 -14.38
N ASP A 46 5.49 3.55 -14.64
CA ASP A 46 6.83 3.13 -15.05
C ASP A 46 7.32 3.87 -16.29
N ALA A 47 6.45 4.07 -17.28
CA ALA A 47 6.80 4.79 -18.51
C ALA A 47 7.21 6.24 -18.24
N ILE A 48 6.59 6.90 -17.26
CA ILE A 48 6.85 8.29 -16.89
C ILE A 48 8.08 8.37 -15.98
N SER A 49 8.09 7.59 -14.90
CA SER A 49 9.14 7.62 -13.87
C SER A 49 10.49 7.20 -14.44
N SER A 50 10.54 6.16 -15.29
CA SER A 50 11.78 5.69 -15.91
C SER A 50 12.38 6.72 -16.88
N ALA A 51 11.54 7.49 -17.59
CA ALA A 51 12.01 8.55 -18.48
C ALA A 51 12.57 9.77 -17.71
N ARG A 52 12.15 9.95 -16.46
CA ARG A 52 12.60 11.04 -15.57
C ARG A 52 13.77 10.64 -14.69
N PHE A 53 13.92 9.37 -14.36
CA PHE A 53 15.04 8.89 -13.55
C PHE A 53 16.37 9.20 -14.25
N THR A 54 17.26 9.92 -13.55
CA THR A 54 18.55 10.43 -14.06
C THR A 54 18.49 11.46 -15.19
N ALA A 55 17.30 12.00 -15.51
CA ALA A 55 17.16 13.05 -16.50
C ALA A 55 17.89 14.34 -16.08
N LEU A 56 18.60 14.97 -17.02
CA LEU A 56 19.41 16.17 -16.74
C LEU A 56 18.56 17.41 -16.42
N ASP A 57 17.30 17.43 -16.85
CA ASP A 57 16.35 18.53 -16.68
C ASP A 57 15.30 18.26 -15.59
N LEU A 58 15.53 17.27 -14.72
CA LEU A 58 14.64 16.94 -13.60
C LEU A 58 14.44 18.18 -12.71
N ILE A 59 13.19 18.60 -12.53
CA ILE A 59 12.86 19.76 -11.70
C ILE A 59 12.59 19.27 -10.29
N VAL A 60 13.38 19.75 -9.34
CA VAL A 60 13.23 19.43 -7.92
C VAL A 60 12.70 20.65 -7.19
N THR A 61 11.61 20.45 -6.46
CA THR A 61 11.08 21.43 -5.50
C THR A 61 11.05 20.81 -4.11
N THR A 62 10.76 21.60 -3.08
CA THR A 62 10.76 21.14 -1.69
C THR A 62 9.43 21.47 -1.04
N LYS A 63 8.76 20.47 -0.47
CA LYS A 63 7.51 20.61 0.29
C LYS A 63 7.77 21.37 1.62
N PRO A 64 6.74 21.91 2.29
CA PRO A 64 6.90 22.65 3.55
C PRO A 64 7.60 21.87 4.68
N ASP A 65 7.44 20.55 4.70
CA ASP A 65 8.10 19.61 5.63
C ASP A 65 9.56 19.29 5.25
N ARG A 66 10.08 19.93 4.19
CA ARG A 66 11.43 19.79 3.65
C ARG A 66 11.68 18.51 2.87
N THR A 67 10.66 17.70 2.62
CA THR A 67 10.77 16.56 1.70
C THR A 67 10.90 17.07 0.25
N PRO A 68 11.76 16.45 -0.57
CA PRO A 68 11.85 16.83 -1.97
C PRO A 68 10.68 16.25 -2.76
N VAL A 69 10.24 16.97 -3.78
CA VAL A 69 9.28 16.47 -4.78
C VAL A 69 9.76 16.86 -6.17
N THR A 70 9.62 15.94 -7.11
CA THR A 70 10.02 16.13 -8.50
C THR A 70 8.82 16.40 -9.40
N ASP A 71 9.06 16.93 -10.59
CA ASP A 71 8.03 16.99 -11.62
C ASP A 71 7.58 15.59 -12.09
N ALA A 72 8.38 14.56 -11.83
CA ALA A 72 8.05 13.16 -12.09
C ALA A 72 6.92 12.66 -11.15
N ASP A 73 7.00 12.94 -9.85
CA ASP A 73 5.98 12.57 -8.85
C ASP A 73 4.60 13.07 -9.28
N GLN A 74 4.53 14.36 -9.56
CA GLN A 74 3.28 15.00 -9.99
C GLN A 74 2.80 14.48 -11.34
N ALA A 75 3.71 14.16 -12.27
CA ALA A 75 3.33 13.64 -13.59
C ALA A 75 2.75 12.22 -13.49
N VAL A 76 3.37 11.35 -12.69
CA VAL A 76 2.88 10.00 -12.41
C VAL A 76 1.51 10.07 -11.72
N GLU A 77 1.35 10.86 -10.67
CA GLU A 77 0.06 10.93 -9.97
C GLU A 77 -1.05 11.48 -10.86
N ARG A 78 -0.77 12.49 -11.69
CA ARG A 78 -1.74 13.00 -12.68
C ARG A 78 -2.18 11.92 -13.67
N ALA A 79 -1.24 11.12 -14.18
CA ALA A 79 -1.55 10.04 -15.13
C ALA A 79 -2.41 8.95 -14.47
N ILE A 80 -2.05 8.52 -13.26
CA ILE A 80 -2.82 7.53 -12.49
C ILE A 80 -4.23 8.07 -12.20
N ARG A 81 -4.36 9.32 -11.72
CA ARG A 81 -5.66 9.94 -11.44
C ARG A 81 -6.54 10.05 -12.69
N ALA A 82 -5.95 10.35 -13.86
CA ALA A 82 -6.69 10.42 -15.11
C ALA A 82 -7.25 9.04 -15.52
N LEU A 83 -6.43 7.98 -15.42
CA LEU A 83 -6.86 6.61 -15.70
C LEU A 83 -7.93 6.13 -14.71
N LEU A 84 -7.79 6.46 -13.42
CA LEU A 84 -8.80 6.14 -12.41
C LEU A 84 -10.12 6.89 -12.66
N ALA A 85 -10.08 8.17 -13.02
CA ALA A 85 -11.29 8.92 -13.35
C ALA A 85 -12.05 8.32 -14.55
N GLU A 86 -11.34 7.70 -15.50
CA GLU A 86 -11.95 7.00 -16.63
C GLU A 86 -12.54 5.63 -16.23
N HIS A 87 -11.79 4.82 -15.47
CA HIS A 87 -12.11 3.41 -15.23
C HIS A 87 -12.89 3.17 -13.94
N ARG A 88 -12.74 4.06 -12.94
CA ARG A 88 -13.30 4.00 -11.58
C ARG A 88 -13.79 5.39 -11.11
N PRO A 89 -14.72 6.03 -11.83
CA PRO A 89 -15.15 7.42 -11.53
C PRO A 89 -15.78 7.60 -10.14
N ASP A 90 -16.27 6.53 -9.52
CA ASP A 90 -16.94 6.54 -8.21
C ASP A 90 -15.98 6.23 -7.04
N ASP A 91 -14.78 5.72 -7.31
CA ASP A 91 -13.77 5.45 -6.29
C ASP A 91 -13.08 6.78 -5.88
N GLY A 92 -12.73 6.92 -4.61
CA GLY A 92 -11.87 8.02 -4.17
C GLY A 92 -10.40 7.72 -4.36
N ILE A 93 -9.59 8.74 -4.10
CA ILE A 93 -8.13 8.69 -4.25
C ILE A 93 -7.49 9.42 -3.06
N LEU A 94 -6.48 8.81 -2.46
CA LEU A 94 -5.53 9.42 -1.53
C LEU A 94 -4.15 9.34 -2.21
N GLY A 95 -3.67 10.45 -2.74
CA GLY A 95 -2.34 10.54 -3.33
C GLY A 95 -1.42 11.42 -2.49
N GLU A 96 -0.13 11.13 -2.51
CA GLU A 96 0.89 11.92 -1.85
C GLU A 96 0.89 13.39 -2.31
N GLU A 97 0.79 13.64 -3.63
CA GLU A 97 1.03 14.97 -4.21
C GLU A 97 -0.20 15.85 -4.27
N PHE A 98 -1.37 15.26 -4.56
CA PHE A 98 -2.62 16.02 -4.69
C PHE A 98 -3.63 15.72 -3.59
N GLY A 99 -3.23 14.97 -2.56
CA GLY A 99 -4.04 14.70 -1.37
C GLY A 99 -5.27 13.84 -1.66
N THR A 100 -6.32 14.04 -0.86
CA THR A 100 -7.53 13.21 -0.90
C THR A 100 -8.64 13.81 -1.76
N ALA A 101 -9.33 12.98 -2.54
CA ALA A 101 -10.52 13.33 -3.29
C ALA A 101 -11.52 12.14 -3.35
N GLY A 102 -12.81 12.44 -3.48
CA GLY A 102 -13.84 11.41 -3.70
C GLY A 102 -14.20 10.58 -2.45
N SER A 103 -14.64 9.34 -2.68
CA SER A 103 -15.16 8.44 -1.66
C SER A 103 -14.08 7.79 -0.79
N THR A 104 -14.39 7.50 0.47
CA THR A 104 -13.50 6.69 1.35
C THR A 104 -13.93 5.22 1.44
N ALA A 105 -15.07 4.85 0.86
CA ALA A 105 -15.55 3.46 0.88
C ALA A 105 -14.72 2.54 -0.03
N ARG A 106 -14.34 3.05 -1.20
CA ARG A 106 -13.34 2.46 -2.09
C ARG A 106 -12.36 3.56 -2.45
N GLN A 107 -11.12 3.43 -2.01
CA GLN A 107 -10.13 4.48 -2.12
C GLN A 107 -8.81 3.93 -2.67
N TRP A 108 -8.37 4.45 -3.81
CA TRP A 108 -7.05 4.19 -4.35
C TRP A 108 -6.02 5.03 -3.62
N ILE A 109 -4.97 4.39 -3.11
CA ILE A 109 -3.91 5.05 -2.35
C ILE A 109 -2.63 4.98 -3.17
N ILE A 110 -2.00 6.13 -3.41
CA ILE A 110 -0.93 6.28 -4.40
C ILE A 110 0.26 7.02 -3.79
N ASP A 111 1.42 6.38 -3.84
CA ASP A 111 2.72 7.03 -3.76
C ASP A 111 3.36 6.95 -5.16
N PRO A 112 3.54 8.08 -5.85
CA PRO A 112 4.14 8.11 -7.18
C PRO A 112 5.59 7.60 -7.23
N ILE A 113 6.42 7.97 -6.24
CA ILE A 113 7.84 7.60 -6.14
C ILE A 113 8.23 7.51 -4.66
N ASP A 114 8.02 6.33 -4.09
CA ASP A 114 8.61 5.93 -2.82
C ASP A 114 10.13 5.87 -2.97
N GLY A 115 10.88 6.38 -1.98
CA GLY A 115 12.33 6.53 -2.05
C GLY A 115 12.81 7.71 -2.91
N THR A 116 12.04 8.82 -2.97
CA THR A 116 12.38 10.04 -3.75
C THR A 116 13.81 10.54 -3.49
N ALA A 117 14.31 10.44 -2.25
CA ALA A 117 15.68 10.81 -1.90
C ALA A 117 16.73 9.96 -2.66
N GLY A 118 16.48 8.66 -2.81
CA GLY A 118 17.29 7.75 -3.62
C GLY A 118 17.16 8.07 -5.11
N PHE A 119 15.95 8.29 -5.59
CA PHE A 119 15.64 8.67 -6.97
C PHE A 119 16.49 9.87 -7.43
N LEU A 120 16.51 10.94 -6.62
CA LEU A 120 17.28 12.17 -6.88
C LEU A 120 18.80 11.96 -6.92
N ARG A 121 19.28 10.91 -6.27
CA ARG A 121 20.71 10.58 -6.19
C ARG A 121 21.11 9.54 -7.23
N GLY A 122 20.20 9.11 -8.09
CA GLY A 122 20.44 8.03 -9.06
C GLY A 122 20.58 6.65 -8.42
N ILE A 123 20.09 6.48 -7.18
CA ILE A 123 20.03 5.17 -6.52
C ILE A 123 18.78 4.45 -7.04
N PRO A 124 18.88 3.21 -7.54
CA PRO A 124 17.78 2.54 -8.24
C PRO A 124 16.75 1.90 -7.29
N ILE A 125 16.76 2.25 -6.00
CA ILE A 125 15.84 1.73 -4.99
C ILE A 125 14.73 2.76 -4.81
N TRP A 126 13.71 2.66 -5.66
CA TRP A 126 12.50 3.48 -5.63
C TRP A 126 11.39 2.71 -6.36
N ALA A 127 10.13 3.02 -6.06
CA ALA A 127 8.98 2.41 -6.71
C ALA A 127 7.76 3.32 -6.74
N THR A 128 6.83 3.04 -7.65
CA THR A 128 5.45 3.51 -7.51
C THR A 128 4.67 2.52 -6.65
N LEU A 129 3.98 3.01 -5.63
CA LEU A 129 3.12 2.23 -4.74
C LEU A 129 1.65 2.53 -5.04
N ILE A 130 0.87 1.49 -5.33
CA ILE A 130 -0.56 1.60 -5.66
C ILE A 130 -1.31 0.60 -4.82
N ALA A 131 -2.31 1.07 -4.07
CA ALA A 131 -3.21 0.21 -3.32
C ALA A 131 -4.67 0.57 -3.58
N LEU A 132 -5.56 -0.39 -3.32
CA LEU A 132 -6.98 -0.13 -3.14
C LEU A 132 -7.36 -0.50 -1.72
N ALA A 133 -7.92 0.45 -0.98
CA ALA A 133 -8.56 0.21 0.30
C ALA A 133 -10.08 0.15 0.13
N VAL A 134 -10.72 -0.84 0.75
CA VAL A 134 -12.18 -0.93 0.88
C VAL A 134 -12.53 -0.80 2.36
N ASP A 135 -13.34 0.21 2.69
CA ASP A 135 -13.71 0.56 4.06
C ASP A 135 -12.48 0.70 5.00
N GLY A 136 -11.40 1.30 4.48
CA GLY A 136 -10.14 1.49 5.21
C GLY A 136 -9.25 0.25 5.32
N VAL A 137 -9.59 -0.87 4.68
CA VAL A 137 -8.74 -2.07 4.64
C VAL A 137 -8.07 -2.16 3.26
N PRO A 138 -6.73 -2.11 3.16
CA PRO A 138 -6.04 -2.41 1.91
C PRO A 138 -6.35 -3.84 1.46
N VAL A 139 -7.02 -3.99 0.32
CA VAL A 139 -7.43 -5.30 -0.24
C VAL A 139 -6.57 -5.72 -1.43
N LEU A 140 -5.82 -4.80 -2.04
CA LEU A 140 -4.80 -5.10 -3.04
C LEU A 140 -3.67 -4.08 -2.96
N GLY A 141 -2.49 -4.50 -3.40
CA GLY A 141 -1.29 -3.66 -3.50
C GLY A 141 -0.47 -4.04 -4.73
N VAL A 142 0.14 -3.04 -5.36
CA VAL A 142 1.10 -3.15 -6.46
C VAL A 142 2.29 -2.25 -6.12
N VAL A 143 3.50 -2.81 -6.21
CA VAL A 143 4.77 -2.12 -6.04
C VAL A 143 5.56 -2.30 -7.32
N SER A 144 5.87 -1.22 -8.03
CA SER A 144 6.56 -1.25 -9.32
C SER A 144 7.88 -0.50 -9.25
N ALA A 145 8.99 -1.23 -9.34
CA ALA A 145 10.35 -0.71 -9.24
C ALA A 145 11.09 -0.92 -10.58
N PRO A 146 10.83 -0.07 -11.59
CA PRO A 146 11.37 -0.30 -12.94
C PRO A 146 12.89 -0.21 -13.00
N ALA A 147 13.53 0.60 -12.15
CA ALA A 147 15.00 0.66 -12.05
C ALA A 147 15.63 -0.63 -11.47
N LEU A 148 14.85 -1.43 -10.73
CA LEU A 148 15.25 -2.78 -10.29
C LEU A 148 14.80 -3.88 -11.26
N GLY A 149 14.03 -3.54 -12.30
CA GLY A 149 13.48 -4.52 -13.22
C GLY A 149 12.44 -5.44 -12.56
N LYS A 150 11.70 -4.96 -11.58
CA LYS A 150 10.83 -5.78 -10.75
C LYS A 150 9.48 -5.15 -10.48
N ARG A 151 8.46 -6.00 -10.37
CA ARG A 151 7.14 -5.62 -9.87
C ARG A 151 6.60 -6.70 -8.92
N TRP A 152 5.94 -6.27 -7.85
CA TRP A 152 5.25 -7.12 -6.89
C TRP A 152 3.79 -6.72 -6.79
N TRP A 153 2.92 -7.70 -6.53
CA TRP A 153 1.51 -7.42 -6.30
C TRP A 153 0.85 -8.50 -5.46
N ALA A 154 -0.28 -8.13 -4.86
CA ALA A 154 -1.16 -9.04 -4.17
C ALA A 154 -2.60 -8.51 -4.18
N ALA A 155 -3.54 -9.43 -4.03
CA ALA A 155 -4.94 -9.15 -3.75
C ALA A 155 -5.43 -10.15 -2.72
N ALA A 156 -6.33 -9.71 -1.83
CA ALA A 156 -6.88 -10.53 -0.76
C ALA A 156 -7.38 -11.89 -1.28
N GLY A 157 -6.83 -12.97 -0.70
CA GLY A 157 -7.14 -14.36 -1.06
C GLY A 157 -6.53 -14.87 -2.37
N SER A 158 -5.69 -14.09 -3.06
CA SER A 158 -5.11 -14.43 -4.36
C SER A 158 -3.61 -14.76 -4.30
N GLY A 159 -3.00 -14.66 -3.12
CA GLY A 159 -1.55 -14.76 -2.94
C GLY A 159 -0.80 -13.49 -3.38
N ALA A 160 0.47 -13.43 -2.98
CA ALA A 160 1.40 -12.40 -3.42
C ALA A 160 2.35 -12.95 -4.49
N TRP A 161 2.74 -12.09 -5.43
CA TRP A 161 3.47 -12.46 -6.64
C TRP A 161 4.52 -11.41 -6.99
N SER A 162 5.56 -11.83 -7.70
CA SER A 162 6.51 -10.92 -8.34
C SER A 162 6.86 -11.34 -9.76
N ILE A 163 7.36 -10.40 -10.55
CA ILE A 163 7.85 -10.63 -11.91
C ILE A 163 9.10 -9.80 -12.18
N ASP A 164 9.99 -10.33 -13.02
CA ASP A 164 11.09 -9.58 -13.63
C ASP A 164 10.55 -8.86 -14.87
N THR A 165 10.51 -7.53 -14.85
CA THR A 165 9.94 -6.72 -15.94
C THR A 165 10.93 -6.48 -17.10
N THR A 166 12.18 -6.93 -16.96
CA THR A 166 13.22 -6.79 -18.02
C THR A 166 13.20 -7.97 -19.00
N GLN A 167 12.55 -9.07 -18.64
CA GLN A 167 12.49 -10.29 -19.44
C GLN A 167 11.13 -10.43 -20.10
N ALA A 168 11.13 -10.65 -21.42
CA ALA A 168 9.92 -11.04 -22.13
C ALA A 168 9.52 -12.47 -21.76
N ASP A 169 8.21 -12.74 -21.71
CA ASP A 169 7.60 -14.06 -21.53
C ASP A 169 7.97 -14.81 -20.23
N VAL A 170 8.40 -14.08 -19.18
CA VAL A 170 8.64 -14.67 -17.86
C VAL A 170 7.33 -14.84 -17.08
N ALA A 171 7.15 -16.00 -16.45
CA ALA A 171 5.99 -16.25 -15.60
C ALA A 171 6.16 -15.58 -14.22
N PRO A 172 5.08 -15.04 -13.62
CA PRO A 172 5.10 -14.57 -12.23
C PRO A 172 5.54 -15.66 -11.24
N THR A 173 6.32 -15.27 -10.24
CA THR A 173 6.74 -16.13 -9.13
C THR A 173 5.88 -15.86 -7.91
N ARG A 174 5.33 -16.91 -7.28
CA ARG A 174 4.57 -16.77 -6.04
C ARG A 174 5.52 -16.48 -4.88
N LEU A 175 5.15 -15.51 -4.05
CA LEU A 175 5.91 -15.11 -2.88
C LEU A 175 5.58 -15.97 -1.66
N ARG A 176 6.53 -16.05 -0.74
CA ARG A 176 6.37 -16.65 0.57
C ARG A 176 7.44 -16.09 1.51
N VAL A 177 7.03 -15.63 2.68
CA VAL A 177 7.95 -15.24 3.75
C VAL A 177 8.83 -16.42 4.21
N SER A 178 9.92 -16.11 4.91
CA SER A 178 10.83 -17.13 5.44
C SER A 178 10.18 -18.02 6.51
N GLY A 179 10.83 -19.14 6.82
CA GLY A 179 10.47 -20.02 7.94
C GLY A 179 11.37 -19.84 9.18
N ILE A 180 12.04 -18.70 9.33
CA ILE A 180 12.94 -18.46 10.47
C ILE A 180 12.13 -18.26 11.75
N GLU A 181 12.39 -19.07 12.76
CA GLU A 181 11.61 -19.13 14.00
C GLU A 181 12.25 -18.37 15.17
N THR A 182 13.55 -18.06 15.08
CA THR A 182 14.29 -17.43 16.20
C THR A 182 14.91 -16.10 15.78
N LEU A 183 14.92 -15.12 16.70
CA LEU A 183 15.58 -13.84 16.45
C LEU A 183 17.06 -14.03 16.14
N ALA A 184 17.75 -14.96 16.82
CA ALA A 184 19.18 -15.22 16.65
C ALA A 184 19.59 -15.60 15.21
N GLU A 185 18.66 -16.10 14.39
CA GLU A 185 18.87 -16.47 13.00
C GLU A 185 18.34 -15.42 12.01
N ALA A 186 17.63 -14.39 12.51
CA ALA A 186 16.94 -13.42 11.70
C ALA A 186 17.88 -12.41 11.02
N SER A 187 17.54 -12.04 9.79
CA SER A 187 18.03 -10.88 9.06
C SER A 187 16.96 -9.80 9.06
N ILE A 188 17.33 -8.61 9.56
CA ILE A 188 16.41 -7.47 9.69
C ILE A 188 16.83 -6.31 8.79
N SER A 189 15.85 -5.53 8.35
CA SER A 189 16.05 -4.22 7.72
C SER A 189 15.29 -3.12 8.47
N TYR A 190 15.75 -1.88 8.34
CA TYR A 190 15.11 -0.69 8.88
C TYR A 190 15.39 0.51 7.95
N GLY A 191 14.68 1.62 8.14
CA GLY A 191 14.87 2.84 7.35
C GLY A 191 16.21 3.50 7.62
N SER A 192 16.34 4.19 8.76
CA SER A 192 17.59 4.83 9.18
C SER A 192 17.72 4.91 10.69
N LEU A 193 18.94 4.96 11.21
CA LEU A 193 19.16 5.20 12.64
C LEU A 193 18.56 6.54 13.09
N GLN A 194 18.57 7.54 12.22
CA GLN A 194 18.02 8.87 12.51
C GLN A 194 16.51 8.85 12.75
N GLN A 195 15.73 8.18 11.89
CA GLN A 195 14.28 8.05 12.08
C GLN A 195 13.95 7.32 13.38
N TRP A 196 14.68 6.25 13.69
CA TRP A 196 14.50 5.49 14.92
C TRP A 196 14.86 6.30 16.19
N ASP A 197 15.90 7.14 16.12
CA ASP A 197 16.28 8.07 17.20
C ASP A 197 15.23 9.16 17.40
N GLN A 198 14.75 9.76 16.31
CA GLN A 198 13.70 10.78 16.37
C GLN A 198 12.37 10.24 16.91
N ALA A 199 12.07 8.97 16.67
CA ALA A 199 10.92 8.27 17.24
C ALA A 199 11.14 7.84 18.71
N GLY A 200 12.36 7.94 19.23
CA GLY A 200 12.70 7.53 20.60
C GLY A 200 12.87 6.02 20.78
N HIS A 201 13.13 5.27 19.71
CA HIS A 201 13.28 3.81 19.70
C HIS A 201 14.70 3.32 19.32
N LEU A 202 15.70 4.21 19.34
CA LEU A 202 17.07 3.84 18.95
C LEU A 202 17.66 2.78 19.87
N ASP A 203 17.44 2.87 21.18
CA ASP A 203 17.97 1.90 22.15
C ASP A 203 17.34 0.51 21.96
N GLU A 204 16.05 0.46 21.62
CA GLU A 204 15.33 -0.76 21.28
C GLU A 204 15.84 -1.38 19.98
N LEU A 205 16.09 -0.57 18.94
CA LEU A 205 16.71 -1.05 17.70
C LEU A 205 18.11 -1.62 17.94
N VAL A 206 18.92 -0.92 18.73
CA VAL A 206 20.26 -1.40 19.12
C VAL A 206 20.14 -2.69 19.93
N THR A 207 19.15 -2.81 20.81
CA THR A 207 18.90 -4.03 21.57
C THR A 207 18.51 -5.19 20.67
N LEU A 208 17.60 -4.97 19.71
CA LEU A 208 17.23 -5.96 18.71
C LEU A 208 18.43 -6.36 17.84
N SER A 209 19.26 -5.40 17.41
CA SER A 209 20.44 -5.64 16.57
C SER A 209 21.45 -6.61 17.20
N ARG A 210 21.48 -6.71 18.53
CA ARG A 210 22.37 -7.62 19.28
C ARG A 210 21.80 -9.03 19.43
N GLN A 211 20.51 -9.21 19.16
CA GLN A 211 19.80 -10.47 19.28
C GLN A 211 19.60 -11.18 17.94
N VAL A 212 19.93 -10.51 16.83
CA VAL A 212 19.71 -11.03 15.47
C VAL A 212 21.00 -11.40 14.77
N TRP A 213 20.91 -12.26 13.76
CA TRP A 213 22.08 -12.69 12.97
C TRP A 213 22.64 -11.54 12.13
N ARG A 214 21.77 -10.74 11.53
CA ARG A 214 22.18 -9.71 10.56
C ARG A 214 21.27 -8.50 10.57
N THR A 215 21.88 -7.32 10.49
CA THR A 215 21.16 -6.06 10.29
C THR A 215 21.55 -5.40 8.96
N ARG A 216 20.59 -4.77 8.30
CA ARG A 216 20.78 -3.88 7.15
C ARG A 216 19.83 -2.70 7.28
N ALA A 217 20.06 -1.68 6.47
CA ALA A 217 19.17 -0.54 6.32
C ALA A 217 18.93 -0.34 4.83
N TYR A 218 18.13 -1.22 4.23
CA TYR A 218 17.77 -1.07 2.81
C TYR A 218 16.77 0.06 2.62
N GLY A 219 15.91 0.29 3.61
CA GLY A 219 14.88 1.33 3.60
C GLY A 219 13.71 1.03 2.67
N ASP A 220 12.69 1.87 2.80
CA ASP A 220 11.59 2.08 1.85
C ASP A 220 10.88 0.76 1.47
N MET A 221 10.15 0.73 0.35
CA MET A 221 9.46 -0.49 -0.14
C MET A 221 10.36 -1.73 -0.22
N TRP A 222 11.66 -1.57 -0.45
CA TRP A 222 12.55 -2.67 -0.77
C TRP A 222 12.74 -3.65 0.39
N SER A 223 12.79 -3.12 1.61
CA SER A 223 12.84 -3.94 2.83
C SER A 223 11.65 -4.90 2.93
N TYR A 224 10.45 -4.42 2.58
CA TYR A 224 9.21 -5.19 2.68
C TYR A 224 9.05 -6.18 1.52
N MET A 225 9.51 -5.83 0.32
CA MET A 225 9.50 -6.76 -0.82
C MET A 225 10.48 -7.92 -0.62
N LEU A 226 11.68 -7.65 -0.11
CA LEU A 226 12.64 -8.69 0.29
C LEU A 226 12.07 -9.58 1.41
N LEU A 227 11.31 -9.01 2.34
CA LEU A 227 10.62 -9.79 3.37
C LEU A 227 9.54 -10.70 2.77
N ALA A 228 8.70 -10.18 1.88
CA ALA A 228 7.68 -10.97 1.19
C ALA A 228 8.29 -12.10 0.34
N GLU A 229 9.48 -11.89 -0.22
CA GLU A 229 10.27 -12.90 -0.93
C GLU A 229 10.98 -13.92 0.01
N GLY A 230 10.96 -13.70 1.32
CA GLY A 230 11.62 -14.55 2.32
C GLY A 230 13.14 -14.36 2.40
N HIS A 231 13.65 -13.24 1.88
CA HIS A 231 15.06 -12.83 1.97
C HIS A 231 15.36 -12.00 3.23
N LEU A 232 14.32 -11.45 3.87
CA LEU A 232 14.36 -10.80 5.17
C LEU A 232 13.27 -11.37 6.08
N ASP A 233 13.46 -11.22 7.38
CA ASP A 233 12.57 -11.79 8.39
C ASP A 233 11.79 -10.70 9.16
N VAL A 234 12.37 -9.49 9.25
CA VAL A 234 11.81 -8.33 9.95
C VAL A 234 12.17 -7.05 9.18
N ALA A 235 11.19 -6.16 9.01
CA ALA A 235 11.38 -4.79 8.53
C ALA A 235 10.56 -3.81 9.40
N GLY A 236 11.12 -2.65 9.76
CA GLY A 236 10.36 -1.65 10.51
C GLY A 236 10.88 -0.23 10.40
N GLU A 237 9.94 0.71 10.35
CA GLU A 237 10.15 2.12 10.07
C GLU A 237 9.13 3.02 10.78
N PHE A 238 9.47 4.30 10.89
CA PHE A 238 8.70 5.37 11.52
C PHE A 238 8.58 6.54 10.57
N ASP A 239 7.71 7.49 10.93
CA ASP A 239 7.47 8.73 10.18
C ASP A 239 6.93 8.46 8.77
N LEU A 240 6.02 7.47 8.68
CA LEU A 240 5.41 7.05 7.42
C LEU A 240 3.98 7.56 7.29
N GLN A 241 3.59 7.92 6.08
CA GLN A 241 2.22 8.22 5.69
C GLN A 241 1.52 6.95 5.16
N PRO A 242 0.17 6.94 5.09
CA PRO A 242 -0.55 5.77 4.60
C PRO A 242 -0.18 5.34 3.17
N TYR A 243 0.22 6.28 2.30
CA TYR A 243 0.60 5.96 0.93
C TYR A 243 1.93 5.20 0.83
N ASP A 244 2.85 5.38 1.78
CA ASP A 244 4.12 4.63 1.88
C ASP A 244 3.89 3.14 2.24
N MET A 245 2.75 2.84 2.89
CA MET A 245 2.52 1.54 3.54
C MET A 245 1.39 0.72 2.91
N ALA A 246 0.37 1.37 2.33
CA ALA A 246 -0.87 0.70 1.95
C ALA A 246 -0.67 -0.40 0.90
N ALA A 247 0.24 -0.22 -0.05
CA ALA A 247 0.53 -1.24 -1.07
C ALA A 247 1.35 -2.41 -0.50
N LEU A 248 2.15 -2.16 0.53
CA LEU A 248 3.04 -3.15 1.14
C LEU A 248 2.25 -4.18 1.95
N ALA A 249 1.20 -3.73 2.66
CA ALA A 249 0.45 -4.57 3.60
C ALA A 249 -0.19 -5.81 2.94
N PRO A 250 -0.97 -5.71 1.85
CA PRO A 250 -1.52 -6.89 1.17
C PRO A 250 -0.44 -7.84 0.66
N ILE A 251 0.69 -7.31 0.16
CA ILE A 251 1.78 -8.13 -0.38
C ILE A 251 2.44 -8.95 0.73
N VAL A 252 2.77 -8.32 1.86
CA VAL A 252 3.35 -9.03 3.01
C VAL A 252 2.37 -10.07 3.57
N GLN A 253 1.10 -9.70 3.74
CA GLN A 253 0.08 -10.57 4.32
C GLN A 253 -0.22 -11.78 3.44
N GLU A 254 -0.38 -11.58 2.12
CA GLU A 254 -0.64 -12.67 1.17
C GLU A 254 0.60 -13.55 0.91
N ALA A 255 1.80 -13.06 1.21
CA ALA A 255 3.03 -13.87 1.29
C ALA A 255 3.11 -14.71 2.58
N GLY A 256 2.20 -14.52 3.54
CA GLY A 256 2.14 -15.23 4.82
C GLY A 256 2.80 -14.49 5.99
N GLY A 257 3.20 -13.24 5.80
CA GLY A 257 3.77 -12.40 6.84
C GLY A 257 2.73 -11.68 7.71
N THR A 258 3.21 -10.96 8.71
CA THR A 258 2.39 -10.09 9.57
C THR A 258 2.80 -8.64 9.34
N PHE A 259 1.82 -7.73 9.32
CA PHE A 259 2.01 -6.31 9.10
C PHE A 259 1.20 -5.50 10.13
N THR A 260 1.89 -4.71 10.96
CA THR A 260 1.30 -3.84 11.98
C THR A 260 2.07 -2.53 12.05
N SER A 261 1.67 -1.61 12.93
CA SER A 261 2.55 -0.56 13.44
C SER A 261 3.63 -1.16 14.36
N VAL A 262 4.64 -0.36 14.72
CA VAL A 262 5.63 -0.79 15.73
C VAL A 262 5.03 -1.04 17.11
N ASP A 263 3.84 -0.47 17.41
CA ASP A 263 3.06 -0.73 18.63
C ASP A 263 2.09 -1.92 18.51
N GLY A 264 2.09 -2.62 17.37
CA GLY A 264 1.24 -3.78 17.11
C GLY A 264 -0.19 -3.46 16.65
N GLN A 265 -0.49 -2.21 16.25
CA GLN A 265 -1.80 -1.88 15.70
C GLN A 265 -1.91 -2.32 14.22
N PRO A 266 -3.02 -2.95 13.79
CA PRO A 266 -3.12 -3.49 12.45
C PRO A 266 -3.27 -2.41 11.37
N GLY A 267 -2.64 -2.61 10.22
CA GLY A 267 -2.84 -1.78 9.02
C GLY A 267 -2.01 -0.49 8.95
N PRO A 268 -2.04 0.21 7.80
CA PRO A 268 -1.09 1.27 7.42
C PRO A 268 -1.42 2.66 7.99
N TRP A 269 -2.18 2.76 9.09
CA TRP A 269 -2.82 4.02 9.49
C TRP A 269 -2.17 4.70 10.70
N HIS A 270 -1.02 4.21 11.16
CA HIS A 270 -0.50 4.49 12.51
C HIS A 270 0.87 5.18 12.53
N GLY A 271 1.32 5.75 11.40
CA GLY A 271 2.57 6.53 11.32
C GLY A 271 3.87 5.70 11.40
N SER A 272 3.76 4.39 11.48
CA SER A 272 4.89 3.45 11.58
C SER A 272 4.47 2.08 11.09
N VAL A 273 5.46 1.24 10.80
CA VAL A 273 5.26 -0.13 10.37
C VAL A 273 6.27 -1.07 11.03
N LEU A 274 5.79 -2.27 11.35
CA LEU A 274 6.56 -3.46 11.62
C LEU A 274 5.99 -4.60 10.78
N ALA A 275 6.78 -5.09 9.84
CA ALA A 275 6.49 -6.27 9.07
C ALA A 275 7.42 -7.41 9.48
N THR A 276 6.91 -8.63 9.59
CA THR A 276 7.73 -9.83 9.85
C THR A 276 7.24 -11.02 9.03
N ASN A 277 8.00 -12.11 9.04
CA ASN A 277 7.58 -13.42 8.53
C ASN A 277 6.42 -14.09 9.32
N GLY A 278 5.78 -13.35 10.23
CA GLY A 278 4.73 -13.84 11.12
C GLY A 278 5.28 -14.53 12.38
N LEU A 279 6.17 -15.51 12.21
CA LEU A 279 6.77 -16.28 13.30
C LEU A 279 7.51 -15.40 14.31
N LEU A 280 8.25 -14.40 13.83
CA LEU A 280 9.04 -13.50 14.67
C LEU A 280 8.25 -12.32 15.24
N HIS A 281 6.99 -12.11 14.83
CA HIS A 281 6.28 -10.86 15.09
C HIS A 281 6.17 -10.53 16.60
N ALA A 282 5.71 -11.49 17.39
CA ALA A 282 5.56 -11.31 18.83
C ALA A 282 6.90 -11.09 19.55
N ALA A 283 7.94 -11.82 19.14
CA ALA A 283 9.29 -11.69 19.71
C ALA A 283 9.88 -10.31 19.41
N THR A 284 9.74 -9.82 18.18
CA THR A 284 10.20 -8.49 17.79
C THR A 284 9.44 -7.40 18.54
N LEU A 285 8.10 -7.47 18.61
CA LEU A 285 7.30 -6.51 19.37
C LEU A 285 7.70 -6.45 20.84
N ALA A 286 8.04 -7.58 21.47
CA ALA A 286 8.47 -7.62 22.86
C ALA A 286 9.80 -6.89 23.09
N VAL A 287 10.72 -6.94 22.11
CA VAL A 287 12.00 -6.20 22.17
C VAL A 287 11.77 -4.71 21.93
N LEU A 288 10.92 -4.36 20.96
CA LEU A 288 10.65 -2.96 20.61
C LEU A 288 9.73 -2.24 21.61
N ASN A 289 8.94 -2.99 22.39
CA ASN A 289 7.99 -2.47 23.36
C ASN A 289 8.13 -3.16 24.72
N PRO A 290 9.22 -2.93 25.46
CA PRO A 290 9.45 -3.58 26.75
C PRO A 290 8.34 -3.29 27.78
N ALA A 291 7.63 -2.16 27.65
CA ALA A 291 6.47 -1.83 28.47
C ALA A 291 5.27 -2.77 28.24
N LEU A 292 5.07 -3.31 27.03
CA LEU A 292 4.00 -4.29 26.74
C LEU A 292 4.27 -5.65 27.40
N GLY A 293 5.55 -6.05 27.54
CA GLY A 293 5.96 -7.29 28.20
C GLY A 293 5.77 -7.29 29.72
N SER A 294 5.84 -6.13 30.37
CA SER A 294 5.68 -6.00 31.82
C SER A 294 4.24 -6.18 32.34
N ARG A 295 3.22 -6.17 31.47
CA ARG A 295 1.81 -6.37 31.85
C ARG A 295 1.37 -7.84 31.94
N GLN A 296 2.21 -8.81 31.55
CA GLN A 296 1.83 -10.23 31.56
C GLN A 296 2.32 -11.04 32.77
N VAL A 297 3.12 -10.47 33.69
CA VAL A 297 3.58 -11.18 34.90
C VAL A 297 2.90 -10.61 36.15
N SER A 298 1.60 -10.86 36.28
CA SER A 298 0.85 -10.63 37.51
C SER A 298 -0.28 -11.66 37.65
N TRP A 299 0.09 -12.91 37.92
CA TRP A 299 -0.85 -13.89 38.48
C TRP A 299 -0.38 -14.33 39.87
N ARG A 300 -0.94 -13.62 40.86
CA ARG A 300 -1.37 -14.04 42.20
C ARG A 300 -0.53 -15.10 42.93
N GLN A 301 0.26 -14.66 43.89
CA GLN A 301 0.35 -15.34 45.19
C GLN A 301 -0.55 -14.60 46.17
N ASN A 302 -1.65 -15.25 46.56
CA ASN A 302 -2.33 -15.15 47.85
C ASN A 302 -3.34 -16.29 47.94
#